data_AF-A0A3A9GEY0-F1
#
_entry.id   AF-A0A3A9GEY0-F1
#
_cell.length_a   1.000
_cell.length_b   1.000
_cell.length_c   1.000
_cell.angle_alpha   90.00
_cell.angle_beta   90.00
_cell.angle_gamma   90.00
#
_symmetry.space_group_name_H-M   'P 1'
#
loop_
_entity.id
_entity.type
_entity.pdbx_description
1 polymer ?
#
loop_
_entity_poly.entity_id
_entity_poly.type
_entity_poly.pdbx_seq_one_letter_code
_entity_poly.pdbx_strand_id
1 'polypeptide(L)' 'MEKNEIKDRLFDILNDTDNLPIQDIVVDDRNNIVNVYLTDGTRFSVHVENCGIWNICEV' A
#
# COMPACT_ATOMS: atom_id res chain seq x y z
N MET A 1 10.81 -6.35 -9.31
CA MET A 1 9.34 -6.30 -9.17
C MET A 1 8.89 -5.02 -9.83
N GLU A 2 7.95 -5.11 -10.77
CA GLU A 2 7.39 -3.89 -11.37
C GLU A 2 6.54 -3.15 -10.32
N LYS A 3 6.51 -1.82 -10.39
CA LYS A 3 5.73 -1.01 -9.43
C LYS A 3 4.25 -1.38 -9.40
N ASN A 4 3.74 -1.85 -10.54
CA ASN A 4 2.35 -2.30 -10.68
C ASN A 4 2.12 -3.64 -9.97
N GLU A 5 3.07 -4.58 -9.99
CA GLU A 5 2.93 -5.83 -9.24
C GLU A 5 2.82 -5.62 -7.73
N ILE A 6 3.58 -4.67 -7.18
CA ILE A 6 3.51 -4.33 -5.75
C ILE A 6 2.13 -3.74 -5.42
N LYS A 7 1.60 -2.88 -6.30
CA LYS A 7 0.27 -2.32 -6.14
C LYS A 7 -0.79 -3.42 -6.19
N ASP A 8 -0.79 -4.26 -7.21
CA ASP A 8 -1.74 -5.38 -7.36
C ASP A 8 -1.72 -6.31 -6.14
N ARG A 9 -0.53 -6.73 -5.68
CA ARG A 9 -0.43 -7.56 -4.47
C ARG A 9 -0.92 -6.86 -3.20
N LEU A 10 -0.65 -5.55 -3.06
CA LEU A 10 -1.14 -4.78 -1.93
C LEU A 10 -2.67 -4.72 -1.96
N PHE A 11 -3.27 -4.53 -3.13
CA PHE A 11 -4.72 -4.58 -3.32
C PHE A 11 -5.30 -5.95 -2.97
N ASP A 12 -4.71 -7.04 -3.45
CA ASP A 12 -5.13 -8.39 -3.12
C ASP A 12 -5.11 -8.63 -1.61
N ILE A 13 -4.03 -8.27 -0.92
CA ILE A 13 -3.92 -8.43 0.54
C ILE A 13 -4.98 -7.60 1.27
N LEU A 14 -5.15 -6.33 0.86
CA LEU A 14 -6.15 -5.44 1.45
C LEU A 14 -7.58 -5.97 1.27
N ASN A 15 -7.89 -6.55 0.10
CA ASN A 15 -9.19 -7.18 -0.18
C ASN A 15 -9.37 -8.53 0.52
N ASP A 16 -8.31 -9.32 0.66
CA ASP A 16 -8.33 -10.61 1.38
C ASP A 16 -8.52 -10.42 2.89
N THR A 17 -8.19 -9.23 3.40
CA THR A 17 -8.40 -8.89 4.80
C THR A 17 -9.86 -8.56 5.06
N ASP A 18 -10.68 -9.58 5.28
CA ASP A 18 -12.12 -9.49 5.65
C ASP A 18 -12.39 -8.60 6.90
N ASN A 19 -11.33 -8.30 7.68
CA ASN A 19 -11.37 -7.54 8.92
C ASN A 19 -10.93 -6.07 8.79
N LEU A 20 -10.46 -5.63 7.62
CA LEU A 20 -10.11 -4.22 7.43
C LEU A 20 -11.33 -3.46 6.90
N PRO A 21 -11.85 -2.46 7.64
CA PRO A 21 -13.00 -1.70 7.21
C PRO A 21 -12.56 -0.65 6.18
N ILE A 22 -12.13 -1.10 5.00
CA ILE A 22 -11.68 -0.23 3.92
C ILE A 22 -12.90 0.46 3.32
N GLN A 23 -12.86 1.78 3.28
CA GLN A 23 -13.86 2.61 2.65
C GLN A 23 -13.50 2.93 1.20
N ASP A 24 -12.25 3.31 0.95
CA ASP A 24 -11.79 3.74 -0.38
C ASP A 24 -10.29 3.53 -0.54
N ILE A 25 -9.83 3.31 -1.77
CA ILE A 25 -8.40 3.19 -2.09
C ILE A 25 -8.08 4.09 -3.28
N VAL A 26 -7.23 5.08 -3.06
CA VAL A 26 -6.79 6.05 -4.07
C VAL A 26 -5.34 5.80 -4.42
N VAL A 27 -5.08 5.41 -5.66
CA VAL A 27 -3.72 5.25 -6.20
C VAL A 27 -3.29 6.55 -6.86
N ASP A 28 -2.29 7.20 -6.27
CA ASP A 28 -1.58 8.32 -6.87
C ASP A 28 -0.36 7.77 -7.63
N ASP A 29 -0.56 7.50 -8.92
CA ASP A 29 0.50 6.96 -9.78
C ASP A 29 1.67 7.95 -9.97
N ARG A 30 1.36 9.25 -9.98
CA ARG A 30 2.33 10.34 -10.17
C ARG A 30 3.36 10.39 -9.05
N ASN A 31 2.93 10.19 -7.82
CA ASN A 31 3.78 10.17 -6.63
C ASN A 31 4.13 8.74 -6.19
N ASN A 32 3.61 7.70 -6.87
CA ASN A 32 3.73 6.30 -6.46
C ASN A 32 3.19 6.03 -5.04
N ILE A 33 2.11 6.71 -4.66
CA ILE A 33 1.51 6.57 -3.32
C ILE A 33 0.16 5.86 -3.46
N VAL A 34 -0.09 4.85 -2.64
CA VAL A 34 -1.40 4.23 -2.47
C VAL A 34 -1.99 4.74 -1.16
N ASN A 35 -3.11 5.45 -1.23
CA ASN A 35 -3.84 5.91 -0.06
C ASN A 35 -5.02 4.99 0.20
N VAL A 36 -5.10 4.42 1.38
CA VAL A 36 -6.20 3.57 1.84
C VAL A 36 -6.96 4.34 2.91
N TYR A 37 -8.24 4.56 2.68
CA TYR A 37 -9.16 5.20 3.62
C TYR A 37 -9.98 4.13 4.31
N LEU A 38 -10.02 4.15 5.64
CA LEU A 38 -10.90 3.31 6.43
C LEU A 38 -12.22 4.00 6.74
N THR A 39 -13.26 3.23 7.05
CA THR A 39 -14.59 3.75 7.39
C THR A 39 -14.63 4.54 8.70
N ASP A 40 -13.62 4.39 9.57
CA ASP A 40 -13.48 5.18 10.79
C ASP A 40 -12.87 6.58 10.54
N GLY A 41 -12.40 6.83 9.31
CA GLY A 41 -11.72 8.08 8.94
C GLY A 41 -10.19 8.01 9.03
N THR A 42 -9.62 6.90 9.48
CA THR A 42 -8.17 6.67 9.41
C THR A 42 -7.71 6.54 7.96
N ARG A 43 -6.55 7.14 7.65
CA ARG A 43 -5.92 7.05 6.33
C ARG A 43 -4.53 6.42 6.44
N PHE A 44 -4.28 5.37 5.68
CA PHE A 44 -2.94 4.82 5.43
C PHE A 44 -2.42 5.32 4.10
N SER A 45 -1.16 5.75 4.07
CA SER A 45 -0.49 6.13 2.83
C SER A 45 0.74 5.25 2.65
N VAL A 46 0.73 4.39 1.64
CA VAL A 46 1.83 3.49 1.29
C VAL A 46 2.58 4.10 0.13
N HIS A 47 3.81 4.57 0.38
CA HIS A 47 4.70 5.05 -0.67
C HIS A 47 5.46 3.87 -1.27
N VAL A 48 5.32 3.65 -2.57
CA VAL A 48 6.03 2.60 -3.30
C VAL A 48 7.18 3.24 -4.06
N GLU A 49 8.36 3.23 -3.46
CA GLU A 49 9.60 3.62 -4.10
C GLU A 49 10.44 2.38 -4.44
N ASN A 50 11.16 2.43 -5.58
CA ASN A 50 12.20 1.45 -5.87
C ASN A 50 13.41 1.75 -4.98
N CYS A 51 13.34 1.36 -3.71
CA CYS A 51 14.49 1.42 -2.83
C CYS A 51 15.44 0.29 -3.23
N GLY A 52 16.53 0.64 -3.91
CA GLY A 52 17.62 -0.27 -4.16
C GLY A 52 18.27 -0.68 -2.84
N ILE A 53 18.24 -1.98 -2.55
CA ILE A 53 18.90 -2.68 -1.43
C ILE A 53 18.20 -2.50 -0.08
N TRP A 54 17.49 -3.55 0.34
CA TRP A 54 16.98 -3.71 1.70
C TRP A 54 18.04 -4.43 2.54
N ASN A 55 18.72 -3.71 3.44
CA ASN A 55 19.52 -4.33 4.50
C ASN A 55 18.68 -4.34 5.78
N ILE A 56 18.44 -5.53 6.35
CA ILE A 56 17.92 -5.65 7.71
C ILE A 56 19.11 -5.39 8.64
N CYS A 57 19.11 -4.25 9.34
CA CYS A 57 19.99 -4.05 10.49
C CYS A 57 19.24 -4.53 11.73
N GLU A 58 19.62 -5.71 12.24
CA GLU A 58 19.33 -6.07 13.63
C GLU A 58 20.07 -5.10 14.56
N VAL A 59 19.39 -4.67 15.64
CA VAL A 59 19.92 -3.85 16.73
C VAL A 59 20.30 -4.74 17.91
#